data_AF-I7G8M5-F1
#
_entry.id   AF-I7G8M5-F1
#
_cell.length_a   1.000
_cell.length_b   1.000
_cell.length_c   1.000
_cell.angle_alpha   90.00
_cell.angle_beta   90.00
_cell.angle_gamma   90.00
#
_symmetry.space_group_name_H-M   'P 1'
#
loop_
_entity.id
_entity.type
_entity.pdbx_description
1 polymer ?
#
loop_
_entity_poly.entity_id
_entity_poly.type
_entity_poly.pdbx_seq_one_letter_code
_entity_poly.pdbx_strand_id
1 'polypeptide(L)'
;MTRAAEVVEFVGRIGELAPDEPRPVTRLDGLSEGEKQVYDALPARGAVTVEEIAVAAGIAPQHVLGPLAMLEIAGLAISEAGTWRLNKRR
;
A
#
# COMPACT_ATOMS: atom_id res chain seq x y z
N MET A 1 -11.39 -16.55 -21.74
CA MET A 1 -11.23 -15.23 -21.12
C MET A 1 -12.44 -14.99 -20.24
N THR A 2 -12.33 -15.28 -18.95
CA THR A 2 -13.43 -15.13 -17.98
C THR A 2 -13.24 -13.87 -17.13
N ARG A 3 -14.40 -13.35 -16.72
CA ARG A 3 -14.73 -11.98 -16.33
C ARG A 3 -14.31 -11.63 -14.89
N ALA A 4 -14.27 -10.31 -14.66
CA ALA A 4 -14.65 -9.55 -13.46
C ALA A 4 -14.72 -10.28 -12.11
N ALA A 5 -14.03 -9.72 -11.12
CA ALA A 5 -14.48 -9.72 -9.73
C ALA A 5 -13.94 -8.47 -9.02
N GLU A 6 -14.79 -7.45 -8.93
CA GLU A 6 -14.78 -6.49 -7.84
C GLU A 6 -14.80 -7.26 -6.51
N VAL A 7 -13.74 -7.14 -5.72
CA VAL A 7 -13.83 -7.23 -4.26
C VAL A 7 -12.81 -6.24 -3.72
N VAL A 8 -13.25 -5.02 -3.47
CA VAL A 8 -12.52 -4.03 -2.67
C VAL A 8 -12.73 -4.46 -1.21
N GLU A 9 -11.88 -5.35 -0.71
CA GLU A 9 -11.86 -5.76 0.69
C GLU A 9 -11.17 -4.66 1.51
N PHE A 10 -11.94 -3.63 1.85
CA PHE A 10 -11.46 -2.42 2.51
C PHE A 10 -11.41 -2.59 4.04
N VAL A 11 -10.64 -3.54 4.57
CA VAL A 11 -10.27 -3.59 6.00
C VAL A 11 -8.91 -4.24 6.17
N GLY A 12 -7.85 -3.43 6.26
CA GLY A 12 -6.59 -3.83 6.89
C GLY A 12 -6.83 -4.00 8.39
N ARG A 13 -6.94 -5.25 8.86
CA ARG A 13 -7.23 -5.60 10.25
C ARG A 13 -6.20 -4.97 11.20
N ILE A 14 -6.63 -4.04 12.05
CA ILE A 14 -5.86 -3.50 13.18
C ILE A 14 -5.60 -4.66 14.16
N GLY A 15 -4.35 -5.12 14.23
CA GLY A 15 -3.91 -6.15 15.17
C GLY A 15 -3.49 -5.53 16.50
N GLU A 16 -3.93 -6.13 17.61
CA GLU A 16 -3.65 -5.68 18.98
C GLU A 16 -2.15 -5.60 19.30
N LEU A 17 -1.81 -4.62 20.15
CA LEU A 17 -0.45 -4.27 20.58
C LEU A 17 0.00 -5.18 21.75
N ALA A 18 0.97 -6.06 21.51
CA ALA A 18 1.76 -6.71 22.56
C ALA A 18 2.97 -5.82 22.95
N PRO A 19 3.49 -5.88 24.20
CA PRO A 19 4.51 -4.96 24.70
C PRO A 19 5.85 -5.07 23.95
N ASP A 20 6.54 -3.92 23.90
CA ASP A 20 7.66 -3.58 23.02
C ASP A 20 8.97 -4.27 23.44
N GLU A 21 9.40 -5.30 22.71
CA GLU A 21 10.79 -5.76 22.68
C GLU A 21 11.56 -4.95 21.61
N PRO A 22 12.84 -4.60 21.81
CA PRO A 22 13.61 -3.83 20.83
C PRO A 22 13.71 -4.60 19.51
N ARG A 23 12.82 -4.27 18.57
CA ARG A 23 12.65 -4.96 17.30
C ARG A 23 13.68 -4.46 16.29
N PRO A 24 14.31 -5.34 15.49
CA PRO A 24 15.10 -4.91 14.36
C PRO A 24 14.27 -3.99 13.45
N VAL A 25 14.84 -2.84 13.06
CA VAL A 25 14.18 -1.85 12.19
C VAL A 25 13.78 -2.54 10.89
N THR A 26 12.47 -2.62 10.66
CA THR A 26 11.86 -3.19 9.46
C THR A 26 11.84 -2.14 8.35
N ARG A 27 11.67 -2.57 7.08
CA ARG A 27 11.54 -1.62 5.95
C ARG A 27 10.36 -0.65 6.11
N LEU A 28 9.36 -1.00 6.92
CA LEU A 28 8.19 -0.16 7.17
C LEU A 28 8.47 0.97 8.18
N ASP A 29 9.46 0.80 9.06
CA ASP A 29 9.78 1.78 10.09
C ASP A 29 10.42 3.05 9.52
N GLY A 30 11.02 2.96 8.32
CA GLY A 30 11.61 4.08 7.59
C GLY A 30 10.62 4.91 6.77
N LEU A 31 9.35 4.54 6.72
CA LEU A 31 8.35 5.25 5.91
C LEU A 31 7.91 6.56 6.58
N SER A 32 7.90 7.63 5.78
CA SER A 32 7.21 8.89 6.08
C SER A 32 5.71 8.68 6.22
N GLU A 33 5.02 9.68 6.78
CA GLU A 33 3.57 9.63 6.98
C GLU A 33 2.81 9.44 5.66
N GLY A 34 3.20 10.15 4.60
CA GLY A 34 2.58 10.01 3.28
C GLY A 34 2.83 8.64 2.65
N GLU A 35 4.00 8.04 2.85
CA GLU A 35 4.30 6.67 2.39
C GLU A 35 3.50 5.62 3.16
N LYS A 36 3.33 5.77 4.47
CA LYS A 36 2.50 4.88 5.29
C LYS A 36 1.04 4.94 4.85
N GLN A 37 0.50 6.14 4.68
CA GLN A 37 -0.89 6.35 4.29
C GLN A 37 -1.19 5.73 2.91
N VAL A 38 -0.26 5.87 1.95
CA VAL A 38 -0.38 5.25 0.62
C VAL A 38 -0.16 3.73 0.70
N TYR A 39 0.78 3.25 1.52
CA TYR A 39 1.02 1.83 1.71
C TYR A 39 -0.20 1.09 2.28
N ASP A 40 -0.84 1.68 3.29
CA ASP A 40 -2.03 1.12 3.95
C ASP A 40 -3.26 1.10 3.03
N ALA A 41 -3.28 1.97 2.01
CA ALA A 41 -4.32 2.02 0.98
C ALA A 41 -4.13 0.97 -0.13
N LEU A 42 -2.96 0.32 -0.22
CA LEU A 42 -2.72 -0.71 -1.23
C LEU A 42 -3.45 -2.01 -0.87
N PRO A 43 -4.10 -2.67 -1.85
CA PRO A 43 -4.88 -3.85 -1.58
C PRO A 43 -3.98 -5.05 -1.28
N ALA A 44 -4.41 -5.89 -0.34
CA ALA A 44 -3.74 -7.16 -0.04
C ALA A 44 -3.79 -8.15 -1.22
N ARG A 45 -4.75 -8.00 -2.15
CA ARG A 45 -4.94 -8.82 -3.36
C ARG A 45 -5.46 -7.95 -4.51
N GLY A 46 -5.05 -8.26 -5.74
CA GLY A 46 -5.41 -7.44 -6.90
C GLY A 46 -4.51 -6.22 -7.06
N ALA A 47 -4.91 -5.29 -7.92
CA ALA A 47 -4.23 -4.03 -8.17
C ALA A 47 -5.26 -2.92 -8.40
N VAL A 48 -4.92 -1.68 -8.06
CA VAL A 48 -5.81 -0.50 -8.10
C VAL A 48 -5.12 0.69 -8.75
N THR A 49 -5.88 1.65 -9.27
CA THR A 49 -5.32 2.86 -9.91
C THR A 49 -4.84 3.88 -8.87
N VAL A 50 -4.10 4.89 -9.33
CA VAL A 50 -3.65 6.00 -8.48
C VAL A 50 -4.82 6.77 -7.88
N GLU A 51 -5.91 6.94 -8.64
CA GLU A 51 -7.13 7.62 -8.18
C GLU A 51 -7.82 6.83 -7.07
N GLU A 52 -7.92 5.51 -7.21
CA GLU A 52 -8.50 4.64 -6.19
C GLU A 52 -7.67 4.66 -4.90
N ILE A 53 -6.34 4.67 -5.02
CA ILE A 53 -5.43 4.81 -3.88
C ILE A 53 -5.58 6.18 -3.22
N ALA A 54 -5.72 7.26 -4.00
CA ALA A 54 -5.90 8.60 -3.47
C ALA A 54 -7.16 8.69 -2.58
N VAL A 55 -8.28 8.15 -3.09
CA VAL A 55 -9.54 8.05 -2.34
C VAL A 55 -9.34 7.23 -1.08
N ALA A 56 -8.67 6.09 -1.18
CA ALA A 56 -8.48 5.16 -0.09
C ALA A 56 -7.56 5.69 1.02
N ALA A 57 -6.48 6.37 0.62
CA ALA A 57 -5.54 7.04 1.50
C ALA A 57 -6.13 8.32 2.10
N GLY A 58 -7.16 8.92 1.49
CA GLY A 58 -7.70 10.21 1.91
C GLY A 58 -6.78 11.40 1.60
N ILE A 59 -6.01 11.31 0.51
CA ILE A 59 -5.10 12.39 0.04
C ILE A 59 -5.40 12.77 -1.42
N ALA A 60 -5.01 13.97 -1.81
CA ALA A 60 -5.17 14.42 -3.20
C ALA A 60 -4.35 13.52 -4.17
N PRO A 61 -4.87 13.14 -5.35
CA PRO A 61 -4.17 12.25 -6.29
C PRO A 61 -2.75 12.69 -6.66
N GLN A 62 -2.54 14.01 -6.79
CA GLN A 62 -1.22 14.61 -7.07
C GLN A 62 -0.16 14.33 -6.00
N HIS A 63 -0.56 13.97 -4.77
CA HIS A 63 0.35 13.63 -3.67
C HIS A 63 0.62 12.13 -3.56
N VAL A 64 -0.02 11.28 -4.37
CA VAL A 64 0.11 9.81 -4.28
C VAL A 64 1.35 9.31 -5.02
N LEU A 65 1.68 9.91 -6.17
CA LEU A 65 2.74 9.42 -7.06
C LEU A 65 4.13 9.42 -6.42
N GLY A 66 4.46 10.43 -5.63
CA GLY A 66 5.75 10.51 -4.91
C GLY A 66 5.94 9.34 -3.94
N PRO A 67 5.02 9.15 -2.97
CA PRO A 67 5.00 7.96 -2.11
C PRO A 67 5.00 6.63 -2.87
N LEU A 68 4.22 6.46 -3.94
CA LEU A 68 4.21 5.22 -4.72
C LEU A 68 5.58 4.92 -5.35
N ALA A 69 6.26 5.94 -5.90
CA ALA A 69 7.60 5.79 -6.43
C ALA A 69 8.60 5.34 -5.34
N MET A 70 8.51 5.93 -4.14
CA MET A 70 9.36 5.54 -3.02
C MET A 70 9.09 4.11 -2.54
N LEU A 71 7.83 3.70 -2.47
CA LEU A 71 7.43 2.33 -2.11
C LEU A 71 7.90 1.32 -3.17
N GLU A 72 7.91 1.67 -4.45
CA GLU A 72 8.47 0.83 -5.52
C GLU A 72 9.98 0.64 -5.36
N ILE A 73 10.72 1.74 -5.12
CA ILE A 73 12.16 1.72 -4.86
C ILE A 73 12.49 0.86 -3.62
N ALA A 74 11.69 0.99 -2.56
CA ALA A 74 11.81 0.18 -1.35
C ALA A 74 11.41 -1.30 -1.56
N GLY A 75 10.86 -1.64 -2.73
CA GLY A 75 10.38 -2.97 -3.07
C GLY A 75 9.14 -3.39 -2.27
N LEU A 76 8.34 -2.42 -1.81
CA LEU A 76 7.11 -2.61 -1.04
C LEU A 76 5.85 -2.60 -1.93
N ALA A 77 5.89 -1.91 -3.07
CA ALA A 77 4.84 -1.87 -4.07
C ALA A 77 5.39 -2.20 -5.47
N ILE A 78 4.50 -2.56 -6.40
CA ILE A 78 4.82 -2.79 -7.82
C ILE A 78 3.75 -2.10 -8.67
N SER A 79 4.18 -1.47 -9.77
CA SER A 79 3.30 -0.96 -10.82
C SER A 79 3.15 -1.97 -11.97
N GLU A 80 1.92 -2.29 -12.36
CA GLU A 80 1.58 -3.14 -13.50
C GLU A 80 0.47 -2.49 -14.32
N ALA A 81 0.75 -2.15 -15.58
CA ALA A 81 -0.22 -1.58 -16.53
C ALA A 81 -1.01 -0.36 -16.00
N GLY A 82 -0.36 0.50 -15.21
CA GLY A 82 -1.00 1.70 -14.63
C GLY A 82 -1.76 1.44 -13.31
N THR A 83 -1.71 0.22 -12.80
CA THR A 83 -2.27 -0.17 -11.50
C THR A 83 -1.17 -0.56 -10.53
N TRP A 84 -1.46 -0.51 -9.24
CA TRP A 84 -0.48 -0.72 -8.17
C TRP A 84 -0.96 -1.78 -7.19
N ARG A 85 -0.02 -2.54 -6.65
CA ARG A 85 -0.27 -3.57 -5.64
C ARG A 85 0.92 -3.76 -4.70
N LEU A 86 0.67 -4.37 -3.54
CA LEU A 86 1.73 -4.78 -2.62
C LEU A 86 2.69 -5.79 -3.26
N ASN A 87 3.98 -5.60 -3.01
CA ASN A 87 5.00 -6.56 -3.36
C ASN A 87 5.06 -7.67 -2.31
N LYS A 88 4.40 -8.79 -2.59
CA LYS A 88 4.49 -10.01 -1.76
C LYS A 88 5.83 -10.70 -2.00
N ARG A 89 6.92 -10.13 -1.47
CA ARG A 89 8.16 -10.91 -1.32
C ARG A 89 8.00 -11.82 -0.11
N ARG A 90 8.07 -13.14 -0.37
CA ARG A 90 8.20 -14.19 0.65
C ARG A 90 9.48 -14.03 1.44
#